data_AF-U2Z333-F1
#
_entry.id   AF-U2Z333-F1
#
_cell.length_a   1.000
_cell.length_b   1.000
_cell.length_c   1.000
_cell.angle_alpha   90.00
_cell.angle_beta   90.00
_cell.angle_gamma   90.00
#
_symmetry.space_group_name_H-M   'P 1'
#
loop_
_entity.id
_entity.type
_entity.pdbx_description
1 polymer ?
#
loop_
_entity_poly.entity_id
_entity_poly.type
_entity_poly.pdbx_seq_one_letter_code
_entity_poly.pdbx_strand_id
1 'polypeptide(L)' 'MKASTAPRARFPLAHLAVEVVYEQGNTPFFALVACEAIRPADRKPIFSGPVPSDMPAQLRALADHLEGVGA' A
#
# COMPACT_ATOMS: atom_id res chain seq x y z
N MET A 1 0.91 -15.08 11.27
CA MET A 1 1.57 -13.78 11.57
C MET A 1 0.81 -13.10 12.70
N LYS A 2 1.49 -12.59 13.73
CA LYS A 2 0.84 -11.75 14.76
C LYS A 2 0.40 -10.43 14.12
N ALA A 3 -0.73 -9.88 14.54
CA ALA A 3 -1.17 -8.56 14.10
C ALA A 3 -0.17 -7.51 14.60
N SER A 4 0.49 -6.80 13.69
CA SER A 4 1.37 -5.68 14.03
C SER A 4 0.55 -4.51 14.58
N THR A 5 1.04 -3.91 15.67
CA THR A 5 0.48 -2.72 16.32
C THR A 5 1.12 -1.42 15.81
N ALA A 6 2.00 -1.50 14.82
CA ALA A 6 2.72 -0.35 14.30
C ALA A 6 1.81 0.61 13.52
N PRO A 7 2.15 1.91 13.49
CA PRO A 7 1.40 2.89 12.72
C PRO A 7 1.42 2.52 11.23
N ARG A 8 0.28 2.73 10.57
CA ARG A 8 0.09 2.43 9.15
C ARG A 8 -0.21 3.71 8.40
N ALA A 9 0.55 3.97 7.35
CA ALA A 9 0.22 5.01 6.38
C ALA A 9 -0.65 4.40 5.28
N ARG A 10 -1.78 5.05 4.94
CA ARG A 10 -2.72 4.57 3.93
C ARG A 10 -2.84 5.58 2.79
N PHE A 11 -2.66 5.12 1.57
CA PHE A 11 -2.70 5.92 0.35
C PHE A 11 -3.81 5.40 -0.57
N PRO A 12 -4.96 6.07 -0.68
CA PRO A 12 -6.03 5.64 -1.58
C PRO A 12 -5.62 5.84 -3.05
N LEU A 13 -5.91 4.83 -3.87
CA LEU A 13 -5.73 4.76 -5.32
C LEU A 13 -7.02 4.21 -5.94
N ALA A 14 -7.92 5.11 -6.36
CA ALA A 14 -9.27 4.76 -6.82
C ALA A 14 -10.01 3.82 -5.83
N HIS A 15 -10.33 2.58 -6.24
CA HIS A 15 -11.04 1.59 -5.42
C HIS A 15 -10.12 0.79 -4.48
N LEU A 16 -8.82 1.04 -4.51
CA LEU A 16 -7.81 0.37 -3.70
C LEU A 16 -7.11 1.36 -2.78
N ALA A 17 -6.46 0.85 -1.75
CA ALA A 17 -5.53 1.59 -0.92
C ALA A 17 -4.26 0.79 -0.71
N VAL A 18 -3.13 1.49 -0.76
CA VAL A 18 -1.84 0.96 -0.34
C VAL A 18 -1.68 1.27 1.14
N GLU A 19 -1.50 0.24 1.96
CA GLU A 19 -1.02 0.41 3.34
C GLU A 19 0.47 0.11 3.39
N VAL A 20 1.23 0.97 4.05
CA VAL A 20 2.64 0.71 4.37
C VAL A 20 2.81 0.73 5.88
N VAL A 21 3.39 -0.36 6.40
CA VAL A 21 3.67 -0.56 7.82
C VAL A 21 5.17 -0.47 8.04
N TYR A 22 5.56 0.40 8.97
CA TYR A 22 6.94 0.60 9.36
C TYR A 22 7.12 0.18 10.82
N GLU A 23 7.89 -0.88 11.06
CA GLU A 23 8.38 -1.25 12.38
C GLU A 23 9.88 -1.04 12.44
N GLN A 24 10.36 -0.38 13.51
CA GLN A 24 11.77 -0.08 13.67
C GLN A 24 12.58 -1.40 13.73
N GLY A 25 13.56 -1.56 12.84
CA GLY A 25 14.36 -2.78 12.72
C GLY A 25 13.79 -3.87 11.81
N ASN A 26 12.58 -3.69 11.27
CA ASN A 26 11.97 -4.62 10.31
C ASN A 26 11.97 -4.04 8.89
N THR A 27 11.99 -4.92 7.89
CA THR A 27 11.76 -4.50 6.50
C THR A 27 10.34 -3.94 6.39
N PRO A 28 10.14 -2.75 5.80
CA PRO A 28 8.81 -2.19 5.59
C PRO A 28 7.91 -3.19 4.88
N PHE A 29 6.65 -3.23 5.25
CA PHE A 29 5.67 -4.17 4.70
C PHE A 29 4.56 -3.39 4.01
N PHE A 30 4.14 -3.85 2.84
CA PHE A 30 3.03 -3.24 2.10
C PHE A 30 1.83 -4.19 2.04
N ALA A 31 0.65 -3.60 1.87
CA ALA A 31 -0.60 -4.31 1.59
C ALA A 31 -1.47 -3.51 0.63
N LEU A 32 -2.15 -4.20 -0.28
CA LEU A 32 -3.21 -3.65 -1.13
C LEU A 32 -4.56 -4.05 -0.56
N VAL A 33 -5.39 -3.06 -0.24
CA VAL A 33 -6.68 -3.26 0.43
C VAL A 33 -7.78 -2.60 -0.39
N ALA A 34 -8.92 -3.27 -0.58
CA ALA A 34 -10.08 -2.63 -1.20
C ALA A 34 -10.61 -1.48 -0.32
N CYS A 35 -10.87 -0.31 -0.92
CA CYS A 35 -11.46 0.83 -0.23
C CYS A 35 -12.93 0.58 0.13
N GLU A 36 -13.68 -0.08 -0.76
CA GLU A 36 -15.13 -0.27 -0.67
C GLU A 36 -15.54 -1.59 0.01
N ALA A 37 -14.78 -2.05 1.01
CA ALA A 37 -15.26 -3.16 1.82
C ALA A 37 -16.44 -2.68 2.69
N ILE A 38 -17.65 -3.21 2.42
CA ILE A 38 -18.90 -2.89 3.12
C ILE A 38 -18.78 -3.10 4.63
N ARG A 39 -17.95 -4.05 5.07
CA ARG A 39 -17.66 -4.30 6.49
C ARG A 39 -16.15 -4.20 6.78
N PRO A 40 -15.74 -3.62 7.92
CA PRO A 40 -14.34 -3.54 8.30
C PRO A 40 -13.60 -4.89 8.36
N ALA A 41 -14.30 -5.98 8.71
CA ALA A 41 -13.73 -7.34 8.75
C ALA A 41 -13.37 -7.91 7.37
N ASP A 42 -13.98 -7.37 6.31
CA ASP A 42 -13.75 -7.79 4.92
C ASP A 42 -12.55 -7.04 4.28
N ARG A 43 -11.94 -6.10 5.02
CA ARG A 43 -10.72 -5.37 4.61
C ARG A 43 -9.45 -6.22 4.73
N LYS A 44 -9.52 -7.48 4.29
CA LYS A 44 -8.31 -8.29 4.17
C LYS A 44 -7.48 -7.78 3.00
N PRO A 45 -6.14 -7.76 3.12
CA PRO A 45 -5.28 -7.46 1.98
C PRO A 45 -5.54 -8.43 0.84
N ILE A 46 -5.69 -7.89 -0.37
CA ILE A 46 -5.75 -8.66 -1.62
C ILE A 46 -4.35 -9.23 -1.89
N PHE A 47 -3.33 -8.40 -1.72
CA PHE A 47 -1.92 -8.77 -1.80
C PHE A 47 -1.15 -8.06 -0.69
N SER A 48 -0.10 -8.71 -0.19
CA SER A 48 0.80 -8.11 0.80
C SER A 48 2.17 -8.77 0.79
N GLY A 49 3.18 -8.04 1.27
CA GLY A 49 4.56 -8.52 1.28
C GLY A 49 5.57 -7.49 1.80
N PRO A 50 6.84 -7.88 1.95
CA PRO A 50 7.91 -6.91 2.18
C PRO A 50 7.98 -5.94 1.01
N VAL A 51 8.26 -4.66 1.29
CA VAL A 51 8.45 -3.62 0.28
C VAL A 51 9.74 -3.94 -0.49
N PRO A 52 9.65 -4.19 -1.81
CA PRO A 52 10.83 -4.34 -2.65
C PRO A 52 11.66 -3.06 -2.69
N SER A 53 12.98 -3.17 -2.79
CA SER A 53 13.89 -2.01 -2.81
C SER A 53 13.67 -1.06 -3.99
N ASP A 54 13.13 -1.56 -5.10
CA ASP A 54 12.84 -0.82 -6.33
C ASP A 54 11.42 -0.24 -6.39
N MET A 55 10.51 -0.67 -5.51
CA MET A 55 9.12 -0.21 -5.48
C MET A 55 8.97 1.32 -5.43
N PRO A 56 9.75 2.09 -4.64
CA PRO A 56 9.67 3.55 -4.67
C PRO A 56 9.97 4.18 -6.03
N ALA A 57 10.91 3.60 -6.80
CA ALA A 57 11.25 4.09 -8.14
C ALA A 57 10.13 3.77 -9.14
N GLN A 58 9.55 2.56 -9.06
CA GLN A 58 8.42 2.16 -9.89
C GLN A 58 7.18 3.04 -9.63
N LEU A 59 6.89 3.37 -8.37
CA LEU A 59 5.75 4.23 -8.01
C LEU A 59 5.93 5.66 -8.52
N ARG A 60 7.16 6.20 -8.51
CA ARG A 60 7.45 7.51 -9.11
C ARG A 60 7.25 7.48 -10.63
N ALA A 61 7.82 6.49 -11.32
CA ALA A 61 7.65 6.36 -12.76
C ALA A 61 6.17 6.21 -13.18
N LEU A 62 5.37 5.50 -12.37
CA LEU A 62 3.92 5.43 -12.56
C LEU A 62 3.25 6.80 -12.41
N ALA A 63 3.59 7.54 -11.35
CA ALA A 63 3.05 8.89 -11.13
C ALA A 63 3.39 9.82 -12.30
N ASP A 64 4.66 9.85 -12.72
CA ASP A 64 5.12 10.66 -13.86
C ASP A 64 4.35 10.32 -15.15
N HIS A 65 4.12 9.02 -15.40
CA HIS A 65 3.34 8.57 -16.56
C HIS A 65 1.87 9.02 -16.50
N LEU A 66 1.23 8.91 -15.32
CA LEU A 66 -0.17 9.33 -15.14
C LEU A 66 -0.34 10.85 -15.30
N GLU A 67 0.60 11.64 -14.79
CA GLU A 67 0.63 13.09 -14.99
C GLU A 67 0.75 13.44 -16.49
N GLY A 68 1.59 12.71 -17.23
CA GLY A 68 1.75 12.90 -18.68
C GLY A 68 0.56 12.45 -19.56
N VAL A 69 -0.36 11.62 -19.04
CA VAL A 69 -1.56 11.18 -19.76
C VAL A 69 -2.67 12.25 -19.74
N GLY A 70 -2.60 13.21 -18.81
CA GLY A 70 -3.60 14.28 -18.65
C GLY A 70 -3.06 15.72 -18.78
N ALA A 71 -1.78 15.89 -19.10
CA ALA A 71 -1.13 17.20 -19.30
C ALA A 71 -1.30 17.76 -20.72
#